data_AF-G0V0V9-F1
#
_entry.id   AF-G0V0V9-F1
#
_cell.length_a   1.000
_cell.length_b   1.000
_cell.length_c   1.000
_cell.angle_alpha   90.00
_cell.angle_beta   90.00
_cell.angle_gamma   90.00
#
_symmetry.space_group_name_H-M   'P 1'
#
loop_
_entity.id
_entity.type
_entity.pdbx_description
1 polymer ?
#
loop_
_entity_poly.entity_id
_entity_poly.type
_entity_poly.pdbx_seq_one_letter_code
_entity_poly.pdbx_strand_id
1 'polypeptide(L)'
;MSANAWRPLSTPTKHSQCSLDFFDQWRAEQRAAIAQRGSDPDPAVEEAHNNFMLRQNLNAYICYKQLDEYTSCLEKHHLIERGDNRCEINTQNRINEKKCRSTHHAYVECMGLQRNHETLLQNAALHPSCATRHLALMECYNANRETETKSSEPQCLPFYRQLIRCGLNHLWNDYWRALTNFGEAEDYHLYELSRDDNKKQDFLRVITSSVEEQQKYLRERRESEMGYFLSKPGDEDSNTPP
;
A
#
# COMPACT_ATOMS: atom_id res chain seq x y z
N MET A 1 -17.10 -0.27 14.28
CA MET A 1 -15.64 -0.12 14.41
C MET A 1 -15.01 -1.42 13.91
N SER A 2 -14.32 -1.38 12.78
CA SER A 2 -13.66 -2.55 12.20
C SER A 2 -12.63 -3.08 13.20
N ALA A 3 -12.77 -4.35 13.59
CA ALA A 3 -11.70 -5.03 14.32
C ALA A 3 -10.52 -5.15 13.34
N ASN A 4 -9.47 -4.36 13.55
CA ASN A 4 -8.26 -4.46 12.73
C ASN A 4 -7.77 -5.91 12.73
N ALA A 5 -7.92 -6.59 11.60
CA ALA A 5 -7.38 -7.93 11.35
C ALA A 5 -5.86 -8.01 11.52
N TRP A 6 -5.22 -6.84 11.59
CA TRP A 6 -3.79 -6.63 11.82
C TRP A 6 -3.37 -6.65 13.29
N ARG A 7 -4.29 -6.78 14.26
CA ARG A 7 -3.88 -6.89 15.66
C ARG A 7 -3.06 -8.18 15.86
N PRO A 8 -1.86 -8.10 16.46
CA PRO A 8 -1.01 -9.26 16.66
C PRO A 8 -1.75 -10.31 17.50
N LEU A 9 -1.83 -11.54 16.98
CA LEU A 9 -2.45 -12.68 17.67
C LEU A 9 -1.69 -13.09 18.95
N SER A 10 -0.48 -12.57 19.15
CA SER A 10 0.32 -12.68 20.37
C SER A 10 1.58 -11.83 20.21
N THR A 11 1.93 -10.97 21.18
CA THR A 11 3.23 -10.28 21.23
C THR A 11 4.26 -11.16 21.94
N PRO A 12 5.32 -11.65 21.28
CA PRO A 12 6.39 -12.37 21.96
C PRO A 12 7.20 -11.40 22.83
N THR A 13 7.51 -11.81 24.06
CA THR A 13 7.99 -10.88 25.09
C THR A 13 9.50 -10.63 25.06
N LYS A 14 10.29 -11.32 24.22
CA LYS A 14 11.74 -11.08 24.02
C LYS A 14 12.22 -11.55 22.64
N HIS A 15 12.82 -10.66 21.85
CA HIS A 15 13.48 -10.99 20.58
C HIS A 15 15.00 -10.94 20.74
N SER A 16 15.72 -11.87 20.11
CA SER A 16 17.18 -11.84 20.07
C SER A 16 17.68 -10.75 19.12
N GLN A 17 18.89 -10.20 19.37
CA GLN A 17 19.50 -9.21 18.48
C GLN A 17 19.59 -9.72 17.03
N CYS A 18 19.95 -10.99 16.85
CA CYS A 18 19.99 -11.65 15.54
C CYS A 18 18.62 -11.63 14.84
N SER A 19 17.51 -11.77 15.56
CA SER A 19 16.16 -11.66 14.97
C SER A 19 15.83 -10.23 14.55
N LEU A 20 16.37 -9.22 15.23
CA LEU A 20 16.18 -7.81 14.87
C LEU A 20 17.01 -7.46 13.63
N ASP A 21 18.25 -7.97 13.54
CA ASP A 21 19.10 -7.75 12.37
C ASP A 21 18.49 -8.33 11.09
N PHE A 22 17.90 -9.53 11.16
CA PHE A 22 17.17 -10.12 10.03
C PHE A 22 15.89 -9.34 9.69
N PHE A 23 15.21 -8.77 10.69
CA PHE A 23 14.06 -7.90 10.44
C PHE A 23 14.49 -6.62 9.71
N ASP A 24 15.61 -6.01 10.11
CA ASP A 24 16.16 -4.82 9.45
C ASP A 24 16.57 -5.08 8.01
N GLN A 25 17.20 -6.22 7.75
CA GLN A 25 17.50 -6.66 6.39
C GLN A 25 16.21 -6.81 5.57
N TRP A 26 15.21 -7.51 6.11
CA TRP A 26 13.92 -7.67 5.43
C TRP A 26 13.26 -6.32 5.16
N ARG A 27 13.29 -5.37 6.10
CA ARG A 27 12.77 -4.01 5.90
C ARG A 27 13.48 -3.29 4.76
N ALA A 28 14.81 -3.43 4.66
CA ALA A 28 15.59 -2.85 3.57
C ALA A 28 15.19 -3.46 2.22
N GLU A 29 15.00 -4.78 2.15
CA GLU A 29 14.51 -5.48 0.96
C GLU A 29 13.11 -5.01 0.55
N GLN A 30 12.19 -4.83 1.50
CA GLN A 30 10.85 -4.29 1.19
C GLN A 30 10.90 -2.86 0.68
N ARG A 31 11.74 -1.99 1.25
CA ARG A 31 11.94 -0.62 0.75
C ARG A 31 12.47 -0.62 -0.68
N ALA A 32 13.44 -1.49 -0.97
CA ALA A 32 13.98 -1.65 -2.32
C ALA A 32 12.91 -2.16 -3.30
N ALA A 33 12.08 -3.12 -2.88
CA ALA A 33 10.96 -3.63 -3.67
C ALA A 33 9.93 -2.53 -3.99
N ILE A 34 9.57 -1.68 -3.01
CA ILE A 34 8.68 -0.53 -3.23
C ILE A 34 9.25 0.40 -4.29
N ALA A 35 10.53 0.76 -4.21
CA ALA A 35 11.17 1.63 -5.19
C ALA A 35 11.16 1.09 -6.62
N GLN A 36 11.08 -0.25 -6.79
CA GLN A 36 11.10 -0.92 -8.09
C GLN A 36 9.71 -1.29 -8.64
N ARG A 37 8.62 -1.06 -7.90
CA ARG A 37 7.26 -1.35 -8.41
C ARG A 37 6.99 -0.56 -9.70
N GLY A 38 6.48 -1.26 -10.72
CA GLY A 38 6.23 -0.67 -12.04
C GLY A 38 7.50 -0.41 -12.86
N SER A 39 8.65 -0.97 -12.46
CA SER A 39 9.84 -1.00 -13.32
C SER A 39 9.61 -1.95 -14.48
N ASP A 40 9.87 -1.47 -15.69
CA ASP A 40 9.75 -2.25 -16.92
C ASP A 40 10.90 -1.89 -17.87
N PRO A 41 11.41 -2.84 -18.68
CA PRO A 41 12.38 -2.53 -19.73
C PRO A 41 11.85 -1.55 -20.80
N ASP A 42 10.54 -1.52 -21.04
CA ASP A 42 9.89 -0.56 -21.93
C ASP A 42 9.68 0.79 -21.23
N PRO A 43 10.33 1.87 -21.71
CA PRO A 43 10.19 3.19 -21.11
C PRO A 43 8.76 3.75 -21.14
N ALA A 44 7.94 3.34 -22.11
CA ALA A 44 6.55 3.80 -22.21
C ALA A 44 5.68 3.21 -21.09
N VAL A 45 5.95 1.97 -20.69
CA VAL A 45 5.25 1.31 -19.58
C VAL A 45 5.63 1.95 -18.25
N GLU A 46 6.91 2.26 -18.06
CA GLU A 46 7.38 2.98 -16.87
C GLU A 46 6.74 4.38 -16.76
N GLU A 47 6.64 5.10 -17.87
CA GLU A 47 6.03 6.43 -17.89
C GLU A 47 4.52 6.37 -17.62
N ALA A 48 3.82 5.36 -18.15
CA ALA A 48 2.41 5.12 -17.84
C ALA A 48 2.20 4.82 -16.35
N HIS A 49 3.06 4.00 -15.74
CA HIS A 49 3.04 3.73 -14.29
C HIS A 49 3.29 5.01 -13.48
N ASN A 50 4.29 5.80 -13.85
CA ASN A 50 4.60 7.06 -13.18
C ASN A 50 3.44 8.05 -13.25
N ASN A 51 2.78 8.17 -14.41
CA ASN A 51 1.59 9.02 -14.58
C ASN A 51 0.41 8.52 -13.74
N PHE A 52 0.20 7.20 -13.68
CA PHE A 52 -0.79 6.61 -12.80
C PHE A 52 -0.51 6.95 -11.32
N MET A 53 0.72 6.72 -10.87
CA MET A 53 1.11 7.00 -9.49
C MET A 53 1.07 8.49 -9.16
N LEU A 54 1.39 9.36 -10.11
CA LEU A 54 1.27 10.80 -9.95
C LEU A 54 -0.18 11.19 -9.71
N ARG A 55 -1.12 10.65 -10.50
CA ARG A 55 -2.57 10.86 -10.31
C ARG A 55 -3.04 10.37 -8.93
N GLN A 56 -2.58 9.19 -8.50
CA GLN A 56 -2.92 8.65 -7.18
C GLN A 56 -2.43 9.55 -6.05
N ASN A 57 -1.18 10.01 -6.14
CA ASN A 57 -0.59 10.88 -5.12
C ASN A 57 -1.20 12.29 -5.14
N LEU A 58 -1.56 12.84 -6.31
CA LEU A 58 -2.31 14.10 -6.39
C LEU A 58 -3.64 13.98 -5.66
N ASN A 59 -4.36 12.88 -5.89
CA ASN A 59 -5.62 12.59 -5.21
C ASN A 59 -5.44 12.44 -3.70
N ALA A 60 -4.38 11.78 -3.23
CA ALA A 60 -4.15 11.55 -1.82
C ALA A 60 -3.71 12.81 -1.06
N TYR A 61 -2.80 13.60 -1.63
CA TYR A 61 -2.11 14.65 -0.87
C TYR A 61 -2.60 16.07 -1.17
N ILE A 62 -3.12 16.34 -2.37
CA ILE A 62 -3.40 17.71 -2.82
C ILE A 62 -4.88 17.89 -3.13
N CYS A 63 -5.44 17.08 -4.02
CA CYS A 63 -6.80 17.22 -4.54
C CYS A 63 -7.84 16.37 -3.79
N TYR A 64 -7.50 15.83 -2.61
CA TYR A 64 -8.38 14.94 -1.84
C TYR A 64 -9.73 15.58 -1.54
N LYS A 65 -9.74 16.87 -1.20
CA LYS A 65 -10.99 17.57 -0.88
C LYS A 65 -11.91 17.69 -2.10
N GLN A 66 -11.37 18.09 -3.25
CA GLN A 66 -12.14 18.19 -4.49
C GLN A 66 -12.62 16.82 -4.97
N LEU A 67 -11.80 15.78 -4.74
CA LEU A 67 -12.18 14.39 -5.00
C LEU A 67 -13.36 13.96 -4.12
N ASP A 68 -13.33 14.25 -2.82
CA ASP A 68 -14.40 13.92 -1.87
C ASP A 68 -15.72 14.64 -2.21
N GLU A 69 -15.64 15.93 -2.57
CA GLU A 69 -16.81 16.70 -3.00
C GLU A 69 -17.40 16.15 -4.31
N TYR A 70 -16.54 15.79 -5.27
CA TYR A 70 -16.99 15.22 -6.54
C TYR A 70 -17.59 13.82 -6.37
N THR A 71 -16.95 12.95 -5.60
CA THR A 71 -17.46 11.60 -5.31
C THR A 71 -18.81 11.67 -4.59
N SER A 72 -18.96 12.55 -3.60
CA SER A 72 -20.24 12.79 -2.91
C SER A 72 -21.35 13.18 -3.89
N CYS A 73 -21.04 14.02 -4.89
CA CYS A 73 -22.00 14.36 -5.92
C CYS A 73 -22.35 13.16 -6.82
N LEU A 74 -21.36 12.38 -7.25
CA LEU A 74 -21.57 11.20 -8.07
C LEU A 74 -22.44 10.16 -7.34
N GLU A 75 -22.20 9.94 -6.04
CA GLU A 75 -23.01 9.04 -5.22
C GLU A 75 -24.46 9.50 -5.13
N LYS A 76 -24.69 10.79 -4.88
CA LYS A 76 -26.03 11.38 -4.82
C LYS A 76 -26.81 11.17 -6.13
N HIS A 77 -26.12 11.10 -7.26
CA HIS A 77 -26.73 10.90 -8.57
C HIS A 77 -26.68 9.45 -9.07
N HIS A 78 -26.21 8.51 -8.25
CA HIS A 78 -26.02 7.10 -8.62
C HIS A 78 -25.17 6.92 -9.89
N LEU A 79 -24.14 7.77 -10.04
CA LEU A 79 -23.23 7.78 -11.20
C LEU A 79 -21.92 7.03 -10.95
N ILE A 80 -21.76 6.44 -9.76
CA ILE A 80 -20.66 5.54 -9.45
C ILE A 80 -21.10 4.12 -9.81
N GLU A 81 -20.52 3.59 -10.89
CA GLU A 81 -20.61 2.17 -11.18
C GLU A 81 -19.78 1.41 -10.13
N ARG A 82 -20.47 0.74 -9.20
CA ARG A 82 -19.85 -0.17 -8.24
C ARG A 82 -19.75 -1.55 -8.90
N GLY A 83 -18.80 -1.71 -9.81
CA GLY A 83 -18.42 -3.03 -10.33
C GLY A 83 -17.66 -3.83 -9.26
N ASP A 84 -17.64 -5.17 -9.40
CA ASP A 84 -17.22 -6.12 -8.36
C ASP A 84 -15.83 -5.92 -7.74
N ASN A 85 -14.96 -5.05 -8.27
CA ASN A 85 -13.66 -4.75 -7.64
C ASN A 85 -13.01 -3.41 -8.05
N ARG A 86 -13.70 -2.49 -8.74
CA ARG A 86 -13.09 -1.21 -9.18
C ARG A 86 -14.11 -0.07 -9.16
N CYS A 87 -13.90 0.89 -8.26
CA CYS A 87 -14.53 2.20 -8.31
C CYS A 87 -13.54 3.17 -8.98
N GLU A 88 -13.50 3.25 -10.31
CA GLU A 88 -12.75 4.31 -10.97
C GLU A 88 -13.65 5.52 -11.22
N ILE A 89 -13.23 6.68 -10.72
CA ILE A 89 -13.91 7.95 -10.97
C ILE A 89 -13.59 8.39 -12.40
N ASN A 90 -14.55 8.15 -13.28
CA ASN A 90 -14.45 8.55 -14.68
C ASN A 90 -14.73 10.06 -14.83
N THR A 91 -13.68 10.82 -15.10
CA THR A 91 -13.73 12.27 -15.38
C THR A 91 -13.97 12.59 -16.86
N GLN A 92 -14.06 11.59 -17.75
CA GLN A 92 -14.33 11.79 -19.17
C GLN A 92 -15.81 11.57 -19.53
N ASN A 93 -16.61 11.09 -18.58
CA ASN A 93 -18.03 10.86 -18.80
C ASN A 93 -18.82 12.17 -18.79
N ARG A 94 -19.40 12.54 -19.94
CA ARG A 94 -20.23 13.75 -20.13
C ARG A 94 -21.45 13.80 -19.20
N ILE A 95 -22.00 12.66 -18.78
CA ILE A 95 -23.12 12.61 -17.84
C ILE A 95 -22.67 13.06 -16.45
N ASN A 96 -21.49 12.60 -16.01
CA ASN A 96 -20.89 12.99 -14.75
C ASN A 96 -20.61 14.49 -14.72
N GLU A 97 -20.00 15.02 -15.78
CA GLU A 97 -19.78 16.45 -15.94
C GLU A 97 -21.11 17.24 -15.91
N LYS A 98 -22.15 16.78 -16.62
CA LYS A 98 -23.44 17.50 -16.65
C LYS A 98 -24.14 17.53 -15.30
N LYS A 99 -24.12 16.43 -14.55
CA LYS A 99 -24.83 16.29 -13.27
C LYS A 99 -24.05 16.88 -12.10
N CYS A 100 -22.72 16.81 -12.15
CA CYS A 100 -21.81 17.25 -11.09
C CYS A 100 -20.88 18.36 -11.55
N ARG A 101 -21.34 19.25 -12.43
CA ARG A 101 -20.53 20.25 -13.14
C ARG A 101 -19.56 21.02 -12.23
N SER A 102 -20.07 21.62 -11.16
CA SER A 102 -19.25 22.46 -10.27
C SER A 102 -18.14 21.67 -9.59
N THR A 103 -18.46 20.55 -8.97
CA THR A 103 -17.48 19.69 -8.28
C THR A 103 -16.54 19.00 -9.27
N HIS A 104 -17.04 18.64 -10.45
CA HIS A 104 -16.25 18.07 -11.53
C HIS A 104 -15.19 19.05 -12.03
N HIS A 105 -15.57 20.29 -12.35
CA HIS A 105 -14.61 21.30 -12.81
C HIS A 105 -13.58 21.61 -11.73
N ALA A 106 -13.99 21.77 -10.46
CA ALA A 106 -13.04 22.00 -9.37
C ALA A 106 -12.02 20.86 -9.23
N TYR A 107 -12.45 19.60 -9.37
CA TYR A 107 -11.57 18.45 -9.34
C TYR A 107 -10.63 18.39 -10.55
N VAL A 108 -11.16 18.54 -11.77
CA VAL A 108 -10.36 18.53 -13.00
C VAL A 108 -9.36 19.68 -13.02
N GLU A 109 -9.75 20.87 -12.56
CA GLU A 109 -8.86 22.02 -12.42
C GLU A 109 -7.74 21.71 -11.42
N CYS A 110 -8.07 21.22 -10.22
CA CYS A 110 -7.06 20.83 -9.23
C CYS A 110 -6.06 19.82 -9.79
N MET A 111 -6.56 18.81 -10.49
CA MET A 111 -5.76 17.76 -11.12
C MET A 111 -4.99 18.23 -12.34
N GLY A 112 -5.32 19.37 -12.94
CA GLY A 112 -4.66 19.95 -14.10
C GLY A 112 -3.67 21.08 -13.77
N LEU A 113 -3.68 21.60 -12.54
CA LEU A 113 -2.81 22.70 -12.13
C LEU A 113 -1.34 22.29 -12.12
N GLN A 114 -0.52 22.94 -12.95
CA GLN A 114 0.92 22.68 -13.06
C GLN A 114 1.64 22.75 -11.70
N ARG A 115 1.32 23.77 -10.89
CA ARG A 115 1.91 23.94 -9.55
C ARG A 115 1.69 22.74 -8.63
N ASN A 116 0.54 22.07 -8.74
CA ASN A 116 0.24 20.88 -7.92
C ASN A 116 1.12 19.70 -8.35
N HIS A 117 1.30 19.51 -9.66
CA HIS A 117 2.19 18.49 -10.20
C HIS A 117 3.64 18.74 -9.79
N GLU A 118 4.13 19.98 -9.95
CA GLU A 118 5.50 20.36 -9.59
C GLU A 118 5.78 20.14 -8.11
N THR A 119 4.85 20.57 -7.24
CA THR A 119 4.97 20.38 -5.79
C THR A 119 5.10 18.90 -5.46
N LEU A 120 4.26 18.06 -6.07
CA LEU A 120 4.28 16.63 -5.80
C LEU A 120 5.54 15.94 -6.34
N LEU A 121 5.95 16.26 -7.57
CA LEU A 121 7.16 15.73 -8.18
C LEU A 121 8.42 16.15 -7.39
N GLN A 122 8.45 17.37 -6.85
CA GLN A 122 9.54 17.83 -5.98
C GLN A 122 9.60 17.00 -4.70
N ASN A 123 8.46 16.75 -4.04
CA ASN A 123 8.41 15.89 -2.86
C ASN A 123 8.83 14.44 -3.18
N ALA A 124 8.43 13.93 -4.34
CA ALA A 124 8.84 12.60 -4.80
C ALA A 124 10.37 12.53 -5.02
N ALA A 125 10.94 13.51 -5.71
CA ALA A 125 12.37 13.58 -5.99
C ALA A 125 13.24 13.72 -4.73
N LEU A 126 12.71 14.37 -3.69
CA LEU A 126 13.39 14.58 -2.41
C LEU A 126 13.05 13.52 -1.36
N HIS A 127 12.34 12.47 -1.73
CA HIS A 127 11.96 11.42 -0.79
C HIS A 127 13.21 10.74 -0.18
N PRO A 128 13.32 10.59 1.16
CA PRO A 128 14.55 10.10 1.81
C PRO A 128 15.01 8.72 1.32
N SER A 129 14.06 7.81 1.04
CA SER A 129 14.36 6.47 0.53
C SER A 129 14.93 6.45 -0.89
N CYS A 130 14.92 7.58 -1.60
CA CYS A 130 15.36 7.70 -2.99
C CYS A 130 16.67 8.49 -3.14
N ALA A 131 17.36 8.82 -2.05
CA ALA A 131 18.58 9.63 -2.05
C ALA A 131 19.67 9.11 -3.01
N THR A 132 19.89 7.78 -3.07
CA THR A 132 20.86 7.18 -4.00
C THR A 132 20.50 7.43 -5.46
N ARG A 133 19.21 7.39 -5.82
CA ARG A 133 18.75 7.67 -7.19
C ARG A 133 18.85 9.15 -7.52
N HIS A 134 18.59 10.01 -6.54
CA HIS A 134 18.78 11.45 -6.70
C HIS A 134 20.26 11.78 -6.98
N LEU A 135 21.18 11.18 -6.23
CA LEU A 135 22.63 11.32 -6.50
C LEU A 135 23.00 10.83 -7.89
N ALA A 136 22.53 9.65 -8.30
CA ALA A 136 22.80 9.09 -9.64
C ALA A 136 22.30 10.01 -10.77
N LEU A 137 21.14 10.65 -10.60
CA LEU A 137 20.63 11.65 -11.54
C LEU A 137 21.56 12.87 -11.62
N MET A 138 22.00 13.39 -10.48
CA MET A 138 22.90 14.54 -10.43
C MET A 138 24.28 14.21 -11.02
N GLU A 139 24.79 13.01 -10.79
CA GLU A 139 26.02 12.51 -11.42
C GLU A 139 25.88 12.44 -12.94
N CYS A 140 24.75 11.93 -13.45
CA CYS A 140 24.47 11.93 -14.89
C CYS A 140 24.45 13.36 -15.47
N TYR A 141 23.77 14.30 -14.80
CA TYR A 141 23.73 15.70 -15.27
C TYR A 141 25.12 16.34 -15.28
N ASN A 142 25.92 16.11 -14.24
CA ASN A 142 27.27 16.65 -14.18
C ASN A 142 28.16 16.07 -15.30
N ALA A 143 28.03 14.78 -15.60
CA ALA A 143 28.79 14.12 -16.66
C ALA A 143 28.38 14.56 -18.07
N ASN A 144 27.09 14.85 -18.30
CA ASN A 144 26.54 15.12 -19.63
C ASN A 144 26.23 16.60 -19.89
N ARG A 145 26.55 17.50 -18.95
CA ARG A 145 26.20 18.93 -19.01
C ARG A 145 26.61 19.58 -20.33
N GLU A 146 27.83 19.34 -20.80
CA GLU A 146 28.33 19.92 -22.04
C GLU A 146 27.61 19.36 -23.27
N THR A 147 27.31 18.07 -23.25
CA THR A 147 26.61 17.37 -24.34
C THR A 147 25.18 17.88 -24.46
N GLU A 148 24.42 17.91 -23.36
CA GLU A 148 23.04 18.41 -23.34
C GLU A 148 22.96 19.88 -23.77
N THR A 149 23.93 20.71 -23.36
CA THR A 149 23.98 22.14 -23.77
C THR A 149 24.18 22.29 -25.28
N LYS A 150 24.94 21.38 -25.91
CA LYS A 150 25.25 21.44 -27.35
C LYS A 150 24.18 20.78 -28.22
N SER A 151 23.62 19.65 -27.80
CA SER A 151 22.66 18.87 -28.59
C SER A 151 21.19 19.26 -28.31
N SER A 152 20.90 19.89 -27.17
CA SER A 152 19.53 20.05 -26.65
C SER A 152 18.77 18.72 -26.44
N GLU A 153 19.46 17.59 -26.49
CA GLU A 153 18.87 16.27 -26.27
C GLU A 153 19.14 15.79 -24.83
N PRO A 154 18.10 15.46 -24.05
CA PRO A 154 18.26 15.06 -22.66
C PRO A 154 18.86 13.65 -22.54
N GLN A 155 20.01 13.54 -21.88
CA GLN A 155 20.75 12.29 -21.70
C GLN A 155 20.34 11.55 -20.42
N CYS A 156 19.82 12.28 -19.44
CA CYS A 156 19.54 11.74 -18.11
C CYS A 156 18.08 11.33 -17.87
N LEU A 157 17.25 11.25 -18.92
CA LEU A 157 15.84 10.84 -18.81
C LEU A 157 15.62 9.50 -18.08
N PRO A 158 16.43 8.44 -18.31
CA PRO A 158 16.23 7.18 -17.59
C PRO A 158 16.43 7.33 -16.07
N PHE A 159 17.44 8.10 -15.65
CA PHE A 159 17.70 8.37 -14.23
C PHE A 159 16.57 9.21 -13.61
N TYR A 160 16.04 10.18 -14.36
CA TYR A 160 14.91 10.99 -13.92
C TYR A 160 13.65 10.14 -13.73
N ARG A 161 13.29 9.30 -14.71
CA ARG A 161 12.12 8.40 -14.61
C ARG A 161 12.21 7.47 -13.41
N GLN A 162 13.38 6.89 -13.17
CA GLN A 162 13.62 6.02 -12.02
C GLN A 162 13.54 6.74 -10.68
N LEU A 163 14.03 7.99 -10.60
CA LEU A 163 13.91 8.81 -9.40
C LEU A 163 12.44 9.10 -9.09
N ILE A 164 11.69 9.57 -10.10
CA ILE A 164 10.27 9.88 -9.95
C ILE A 164 9.47 8.64 -9.57
N ARG A 165 9.72 7.48 -10.21
CA ARG A 165 9.10 6.21 -9.84
C ARG A 165 9.31 5.88 -8.37
N CYS A 166 10.57 5.91 -7.93
CA CYS A 166 10.91 5.65 -6.53
C CYS A 166 10.14 6.56 -5.59
N GLY A 167 10.16 7.87 -5.84
CA GLY A 167 9.50 8.86 -5.01
C GLY A 167 7.99 8.68 -4.95
N LEU A 168 7.33 8.52 -6.10
CA LEU A 168 5.87 8.36 -6.18
C LEU A 168 5.41 7.05 -5.52
N ASN A 169 6.16 5.97 -5.65
CA ASN A 169 5.87 4.70 -4.99
C ASN A 169 5.97 4.81 -3.47
N HIS A 170 7.01 5.48 -2.96
CA HIS A 170 7.18 5.67 -1.52
C HIS A 170 6.16 6.64 -0.94
N LEU A 171 5.89 7.78 -1.58
CA LEU A 171 4.84 8.71 -1.14
C LEU A 171 3.48 8.00 -1.04
N TRP A 172 3.14 7.16 -2.02
CA TRP A 172 1.88 6.41 -1.98
C TRP A 172 1.87 5.37 -0.86
N ASN A 173 2.98 4.67 -0.65
CA ASN A 173 3.12 3.71 0.44
C ASN A 173 2.98 4.38 1.81
N ASP A 174 3.59 5.55 1.98
CA ASP A 174 3.55 6.30 3.23
C ASP A 174 2.15 6.85 3.51
N TYR A 175 1.44 7.29 2.46
CA TYR A 175 0.03 7.66 2.55
C TYR A 175 -0.82 6.50 3.11
N TRP A 176 -0.71 5.30 2.50
CA TRP A 176 -1.47 4.14 2.93
C TRP A 176 -1.15 3.71 4.36
N ARG A 177 0.14 3.74 4.72
CA ARG A 177 0.57 3.43 6.09
C ARG A 177 0.01 4.43 7.09
N ALA A 178 0.03 5.72 6.77
CA ALA A 178 -0.56 6.75 7.62
C ALA A 178 -2.07 6.56 7.79
N LEU A 179 -2.80 6.28 6.70
CA LEU A 179 -4.26 6.05 6.73
C LEU A 179 -4.65 4.86 7.62
N THR A 180 -3.82 3.81 7.62
CA THR A 180 -4.10 2.55 8.33
C THR A 180 -3.47 2.47 9.72
N ASN A 181 -2.76 3.52 10.15
CA ASN A 181 -1.90 3.52 11.34
C ASN A 181 -0.92 2.33 11.36
N PHE A 182 -0.42 1.95 10.18
CA PHE A 182 0.49 0.82 10.01
C PHE A 182 1.90 1.23 10.43
N GLY A 183 2.38 0.65 11.53
CA GLY A 183 3.66 0.98 12.15
C GLY A 183 4.64 -0.18 12.15
N GLU A 184 5.62 -0.09 13.04
CA GLU A 184 6.70 -1.07 13.16
C GLU A 184 6.22 -2.43 13.66
N ALA A 185 5.17 -2.46 14.50
CA ALA A 185 4.58 -3.70 15.00
C ALA A 185 3.94 -4.50 13.85
N GLU A 186 3.23 -3.83 12.94
CA GLU A 186 2.63 -4.45 11.77
C GLU A 186 3.70 -4.87 10.74
N ASP A 187 4.75 -4.07 10.54
CA ASP A 187 5.91 -4.47 9.72
C ASP A 187 6.57 -5.74 10.29
N TYR A 188 6.74 -5.82 11.61
CA TYR A 188 7.29 -7.01 12.26
C TYR A 188 6.38 -8.22 12.11
N HIS A 189 5.06 -8.03 12.22
CA HIS A 189 4.10 -9.10 12.00
C HIS A 189 4.17 -9.63 10.56
N LEU A 190 4.25 -8.75 9.55
CA LEU A 190 4.46 -9.17 8.15
C LEU A 190 5.78 -9.94 7.97
N TYR A 191 6.84 -9.50 8.65
CA TYR A 191 8.10 -10.23 8.66
C TYR A 191 7.93 -11.65 9.23
N GLU A 192 7.22 -11.83 10.35
CA GLU A 192 6.94 -13.17 10.89
C GLU A 192 6.12 -14.04 9.92
N LEU A 193 5.10 -13.46 9.28
CA LEU A 193 4.28 -14.17 8.28
C LEU A 193 5.10 -14.54 7.03
N SER A 194 6.10 -13.75 6.67
CA SER A 194 6.97 -14.03 5.52
C SER A 194 7.93 -15.21 5.77
N ARG A 195 8.20 -15.55 7.04
CA ARG A 195 9.13 -16.61 7.44
C ARG A 195 8.47 -17.96 7.73
N ASP A 196 7.18 -17.96 8.03
CA ASP A 196 6.44 -19.13 8.50
C ASP A 196 5.14 -19.28 7.71
N ASP A 197 5.14 -20.22 6.76
CA ASP A 197 3.99 -20.52 5.92
C ASP A 197 2.78 -21.00 6.74
N ASN A 198 2.98 -21.65 7.89
CA ASN A 198 1.85 -22.05 8.74
C ASN A 198 1.18 -20.81 9.35
N LYS A 199 1.97 -19.88 9.90
CA LYS A 199 1.44 -18.60 10.39
C LYS A 199 0.75 -17.80 9.28
N LYS A 200 1.30 -17.83 8.06
CA LYS A 200 0.69 -17.21 6.88
C LYS A 200 -0.65 -17.82 6.52
N GLN A 201 -0.74 -19.16 6.46
CA GLN A 201 -2.01 -19.85 6.16
C GLN A 201 -3.04 -19.62 7.26
N ASP A 202 -2.63 -19.59 8.53
CA ASP A 202 -3.52 -19.26 9.65
C ASP A 202 -4.04 -17.82 9.55
N PHE A 203 -3.16 -16.84 9.27
CA PHE A 203 -3.56 -15.46 9.04
C PHE A 203 -4.54 -15.34 7.86
N LEU A 204 -4.23 -15.97 6.72
CA LEU A 204 -5.10 -15.99 5.54
C LEU A 204 -6.47 -16.59 5.85
N ARG A 205 -6.52 -17.66 6.64
CA ARG A 205 -7.77 -18.29 7.08
C ARG A 205 -8.58 -17.33 7.96
N VAL A 206 -7.94 -16.63 8.90
CA VAL A 206 -8.63 -15.65 9.74
C VAL A 206 -9.21 -14.54 8.89
N ILE A 207 -8.45 -13.93 7.97
CA ILE A 207 -8.96 -12.78 7.21
C ILE A 207 -9.99 -13.13 6.12
N THR A 208 -10.01 -14.38 5.64
CA THR A 208 -10.96 -14.83 4.60
C THR A 208 -12.21 -15.53 5.15
N SER A 209 -12.23 -15.85 6.45
CA SER A 209 -13.37 -16.49 7.11
C SER A 209 -14.40 -15.47 7.60
N SER A 210 -15.65 -15.92 7.73
CA SER A 210 -16.72 -15.12 8.31
C SER A 210 -16.45 -14.79 9.78
N VAL A 211 -17.08 -13.75 10.32
CA VAL A 211 -16.90 -13.34 11.73
C VAL A 211 -17.22 -14.49 12.70
N GLU A 212 -18.20 -15.33 12.37
CA GLU A 212 -18.59 -16.49 13.18
C GLU A 212 -17.51 -17.58 13.18
N GLU A 213 -16.92 -17.86 12.01
CA GLU A 213 -15.81 -18.80 11.86
C GLU A 213 -14.53 -18.30 12.54
N GLN A 214 -14.22 -17.00 12.44
CA GLN A 214 -13.12 -16.36 13.16
C GLN A 214 -13.27 -16.53 14.68
N GLN A 215 -14.46 -16.28 15.22
CA GLN A 215 -14.73 -16.40 16.65
C GLN A 215 -14.65 -17.86 17.13
N LYS A 216 -15.11 -18.82 16.31
CA LYS A 216 -15.00 -20.25 16.61
C LYS A 216 -13.53 -20.69 16.61
N TYR A 217 -12.76 -20.33 15.58
CA TYR A 217 -11.34 -20.65 15.50
C TYR A 217 -10.54 -20.05 16.67
N LEU A 218 -10.76 -18.77 17.00
CA LEU A 218 -10.10 -18.11 18.14
C LEU A 218 -10.52 -18.69 19.49
N ARG A 219 -11.69 -19.34 19.58
CA ARG A 219 -12.14 -20.05 20.77
C ARG A 219 -11.43 -21.40 20.87
N GLU A 220 -11.47 -22.21 19.81
CA GLU A 220 -10.79 -23.51 19.73
C GLU A 220 -9.29 -23.39 19.97
N ARG A 221 -8.65 -22.30 19.48
CA ARG A 221 -7.23 -22.04 19.72
C ARG A 221 -6.91 -21.70 21.17
N ARG A 222 -7.77 -20.92 21.84
CA ARG A 222 -7.63 -20.65 23.27
C ARG A 222 -7.88 -21.91 24.10
N GLU A 223 -8.83 -22.74 23.68
CA GLU A 223 -9.13 -24.02 24.33
C GLU A 223 -7.95 -25.01 24.17
N SER A 224 -7.30 -25.05 23.01
CA SER A 224 -6.11 -25.88 22.78
C SER A 224 -4.87 -25.35 23.52
N GLU A 225 -4.67 -24.03 23.58
CA GLU A 225 -3.61 -23.38 24.37
C GLU A 225 -3.78 -23.59 25.88
N MET A 226 -5.02 -23.72 26.36
CA MET A 226 -5.32 -24.02 27.78
C MET A 226 -5.25 -25.52 28.14
N GLY A 227 -4.93 -26.40 27.19
CA GLY A 227 -4.48 -27.77 27.47
C GLY A 227 -5.51 -28.72 28.10
N TYR A 228 -6.81 -28.54 27.90
CA TYR A 228 -7.82 -29.47 28.42
C TYR A 228 -8.41 -30.37 27.33
N PHE A 229 -7.74 -31.48 27.05
CA PHE A 229 -8.37 -32.78 26.78
C PHE A 229 -7.41 -33.90 27.20
N LEU A 230 -7.31 -34.13 28.51
CA LEU A 230 -7.12 -35.49 29.01
C LEU A 230 -8.51 -35.98 29.41
N SER A 231 -9.22 -36.65 28.49
CA SER A 231 -10.29 -37.53 28.91
C SER A 231 -9.66 -38.55 29.87
N LYS A 232 -10.07 -38.54 31.13
CA LYS A 232 -9.67 -39.59 32.08
C LYS A 232 -10.12 -40.93 31.49
N PRO A 233 -9.25 -41.94 31.39
CA PRO A 233 -9.70 -43.28 31.06
C PRO A 233 -10.43 -43.81 32.31
N GLY A 234 -11.76 -43.87 32.27
CA GLY A 234 -12.52 -44.41 33.40
C GLY A 234 -14.02 -44.15 33.46
N ASP A 235 -14.61 -43.31 32.59
CA ASP A 235 -16.07 -43.08 32.58
C ASP A 235 -16.78 -43.81 31.44
N GLU A 236 -16.40 -45.08 31.21
CA GLU A 236 -17.29 -46.06 30.58
C GLU A 236 -17.51 -47.23 31.56
N ASP A 237 -18.79 -47.58 31.71
CA ASP A 237 -19.34 -48.77 32.37
C ASP A 237 -19.51 -48.80 33.89
N SER A 238 -20.64 -48.25 34.35
CA SER A 238 -21.51 -49.01 35.27
C SER A 238 -22.96 -48.56 35.17
N ASN A 239 -23.68 -49.07 34.18
CA ASN A 239 -25.13 -49.19 34.24
C ASN A 239 -25.52 -50.60 33.77
N THR A 240 -25.62 -51.52 34.73
CA THR A 240 -26.33 -52.80 34.56
C THR A 240 -27.39 -52.86 35.64
N PRO A 241 -28.65 -53.12 35.25
CA PRO A 241 -29.29 -54.38 35.67
C PRO A 241 -30.23 -54.97 34.60
N PRO A 242 -30.72 -56.21 34.72
CA PRO A 242 -30.62 -57.15 35.86
C PRO A 242 -29.77 -58.40 35.60
#